data_AF-A0A1T4P170-F1
#
_entry.id   AF-A0A1T4P170-F1
#
_cell.length_a   1.000
_cell.length_b   1.000
_cell.length_c   1.000
_cell.angle_alpha   90.00
_cell.angle_beta   90.00
_cell.angle_gamma   90.00
#
_symmetry.space_group_name_H-M   'P 1'
#
loop_
_entity.id
_entity.type
_entity.pdbx_description
1 polymer ?
#
loop_
_entity_poly.entity_id
_entity_poly.type
_entity_poly.pdbx_seq_one_letter_code
_entity_poly.pdbx_strand_id
1 'polypeptide(L)'
;MQAQSQLKAIYKDHADTIVGNCDSTLFLGGKEKTTVKELSETLGKETIDLYNTSETRSNQKSFGLNYQKTGKELMSQDEITVMDGGKCIYQLRGVRPFLSDKFDITKHKNYKLLEDYDKRNLFDVEEYLTNRDKVKLHSSYKINRLNI
;
A
#
# COMPACT_ATOMS: atom_id res chain seq x y z
N MET A 1 -4.92 6.53 3.54
CA MET A 1 -5.42 6.11 4.87
C MET A 1 -4.47 5.07 5.42
N GLN A 2 -4.14 5.12 6.71
CA GLN A 2 -3.06 4.31 7.31
C GLN A 2 -3.51 2.93 7.83
N ALA A 3 -4.78 2.75 8.21
CA ALA A 3 -5.31 1.48 8.72
C ALA A 3 -6.79 1.32 8.39
N GLN A 4 -7.23 0.10 8.05
CA GLN A 4 -8.65 -0.20 7.82
C GLN A 4 -9.46 -0.01 9.12
N SER A 5 -8.83 -0.23 10.27
CA SER A 5 -9.43 -0.05 11.58
C SER A 5 -9.80 1.42 11.88
N GLN A 6 -9.12 2.41 11.29
CA GLN A 6 -9.52 3.82 11.39
C GLN A 6 -10.81 4.11 10.59
N LEU A 7 -10.96 3.47 9.42
CA LEU A 7 -12.17 3.60 8.60
C LEU A 7 -13.38 3.03 9.34
N LYS A 8 -13.24 1.85 9.96
CA LYS A 8 -14.30 1.22 10.76
C LYS A 8 -14.67 2.04 12.00
N ALA A 9 -13.72 2.75 12.61
CA ALA A 9 -14.00 3.63 13.73
C ALA A 9 -14.87 4.85 13.34
N ILE A 10 -14.64 5.42 12.15
CA ILE A 10 -15.37 6.61 11.68
C ILE A 10 -16.71 6.22 11.03
N TYR A 11 -16.71 5.17 10.21
CA TYR A 11 -17.84 4.82 9.34
C TYR A 11 -18.58 3.54 9.74
N LYS A 12 -18.15 2.82 10.78
CA LYS A 12 -18.76 1.58 11.29
C LYS A 12 -19.13 0.63 10.15
N ASP A 13 -20.44 0.42 9.92
CA ASP A 13 -20.98 -0.51 8.93
C ASP A 13 -20.87 0.01 7.48
N HIS A 14 -20.71 1.32 7.29
CA HIS A 14 -20.52 1.92 5.97
C HIS A 14 -19.09 1.77 5.44
N ALA A 15 -18.12 1.49 6.32
CA ALA A 15 -16.72 1.31 5.95
C ALA A 15 -16.56 0.17 4.93
N ASP A 16 -17.22 -0.97 5.17
CA ASP A 16 -17.15 -2.14 4.29
C ASP A 16 -17.84 -1.87 2.94
N THR A 17 -18.91 -1.08 2.93
CA THR A 17 -19.60 -0.66 1.68
C THR A 17 -18.73 0.27 0.84
N ILE A 18 -17.99 1.18 1.47
CA ILE A 18 -17.09 2.11 0.77
C ILE A 18 -15.92 1.32 0.16
N VAL A 19 -15.31 0.42 0.93
CA VAL A 19 -14.23 -0.44 0.43
C VAL A 19 -14.70 -1.32 -0.72
N GLY A 20 -15.90 -1.90 -0.63
CA GLY A 20 -16.47 -2.72 -1.70
C GLY A 20 -16.76 -1.96 -3.00
N ASN A 21 -16.95 -0.63 -2.95
CA ASN A 21 -17.12 0.20 -4.14
C ASN A 21 -15.81 0.75 -4.71
N CYS A 22 -14.67 0.56 -4.03
CA CYS A 22 -13.39 0.99 -4.55
C CYS A 22 -12.97 0.08 -5.71
N ASP A 23 -12.93 0.62 -6.93
CA ASP A 23 -12.46 -0.12 -8.11
C ASP A 23 -10.95 -0.43 -8.06
N SER A 24 -10.19 0.29 -7.22
CA SER A 24 -8.77 0.05 -7.03
C SER A 24 -8.36 0.08 -5.56
N THR A 25 -7.51 -0.88 -5.18
CA THR A 25 -6.93 -1.00 -3.85
C THR A 25 -5.40 -0.96 -3.97
N LEU A 26 -4.77 -0.04 -3.24
CA LEU A 26 -3.31 0.10 -3.20
C LEU A 26 -2.80 -0.25 -1.81
N PHE A 27 -1.94 -1.26 -1.74
CA PHE A 27 -1.28 -1.69 -0.52
C PHE A 27 0.19 -1.25 -0.53
N LEU A 28 0.57 -0.38 0.42
CA LEU A 28 1.90 0.25 0.51
C LEU A 28 2.80 -0.37 1.58
N GLY A 29 2.37 -1.50 2.15
CA GLY A 29 2.96 -2.09 3.35
C GLY A 29 2.23 -1.64 4.61
N GLY A 30 2.10 -2.56 5.57
CA GLY A 30 1.41 -2.32 6.84
C GLY A 30 1.54 -3.52 7.76
N LYS A 31 1.45 -3.29 9.07
CA LYS A 31 1.53 -4.34 10.09
C LYS A 31 0.15 -4.93 10.47
N GLU A 32 -0.91 -4.51 9.79
CA GLU A 32 -2.29 -4.93 10.10
C GLU A 32 -2.53 -6.35 9.55
N LYS A 33 -2.52 -7.34 10.46
CA LYS A 33 -2.63 -8.78 10.10
C LYS A 33 -3.90 -9.11 9.30
N THR A 34 -5.02 -8.47 9.61
CA THR A 34 -6.30 -8.70 8.92
C THR A 34 -6.22 -8.29 7.46
N THR A 35 -5.67 -7.10 7.18
CA THR A 35 -5.48 -6.60 5.81
C THR A 35 -4.50 -7.45 5.02
N VAL A 36 -3.40 -7.89 5.64
CA VAL A 36 -2.41 -8.76 4.99
C VAL A 36 -3.00 -10.11 4.62
N LYS A 37 -3.86 -10.67 5.48
CA LYS A 37 -4.57 -11.93 5.20
C LYS A 37 -5.57 -11.77 4.05
N GLU A 38 -6.40 -10.72 4.08
CA GLU A 38 -7.33 -10.41 2.98
C GLU A 38 -6.58 -10.26 1.64
N LEU A 39 -5.42 -9.61 1.67
CA LEU A 39 -4.58 -9.42 0.48
C LEU A 39 -4.00 -10.75 -0.03
N SER A 40 -3.49 -11.61 0.85
CA SER A 40 -2.98 -12.95 0.48
C SER A 40 -4.08 -13.81 -0.16
N GLU A 41 -5.28 -13.82 0.44
CA GLU A 41 -6.43 -14.54 -0.11
C GLU A 41 -6.82 -14.02 -1.49
N THR A 42 -6.73 -12.71 -1.70
CA THR A 42 -7.04 -12.04 -2.97
C THR A 42 -5.98 -12.26 -4.05
N LEU A 43 -4.70 -12.35 -3.68
CA LEU A 43 -3.59 -12.69 -4.57
C LEU A 43 -3.71 -14.13 -5.10
N GLY A 44 -4.31 -15.01 -4.31
CA GLY A 44 -4.60 -16.38 -4.67
C GLY A 44 -3.43 -17.34 -4.43
N LYS A 45 -3.57 -18.56 -4.96
CA LYS A 45 -2.63 -19.66 -4.77
C LYS A 45 -1.97 -20.05 -6.10
N GLU A 46 -0.68 -20.29 -6.06
CA GLU A 46 0.05 -20.95 -7.13
C GLU A 46 0.00 -22.47 -6.96
N THR A 47 0.02 -23.18 -8.08
CA THR A 47 0.14 -24.64 -8.08
C THR A 47 1.62 -25.00 -8.13
N ILE A 48 2.07 -25.78 -7.15
CA ILE A 48 3.42 -26.32 -7.10
C ILE A 48 3.34 -27.83 -7.33
N ASP A 49 4.07 -28.29 -8.34
CA ASP A 49 4.30 -29.71 -8.57
C ASP A 49 5.47 -30.17 -7.67
N LEU A 50 5.18 -30.98 -6.66
CA LEU A 50 6.17 -31.60 -5.80
C LEU A 50 6.58 -32.97 -6.35
N TYR A 51 7.89 -33.14 -6.46
CA TYR A 51 8.54 -34.39 -6.85
C TYR A 51 9.22 -35.00 -5.62
N ASN A 52 8.56 -35.96 -5.00
CA ASN A 52 9.14 -36.71 -3.87
C ASN A 52 9.85 -37.96 -4.40
N THR A 53 11.17 -38.00 -4.27
CA THR A 53 11.98 -39.19 -4.54
C THR A 53 12.32 -39.87 -3.22
N SER A 54 11.84 -41.09 -3.01
CA SER A 54 12.22 -41.92 -1.87
C SER A 54 13.18 -43.02 -2.34
N GLU A 55 14.39 -43.01 -1.80
CA GLU A 55 15.38 -44.10 -1.99
C GLU A 55 15.43 -44.93 -0.71
N THR A 56 14.96 -46.18 -0.77
CA THR A 56 15.07 -47.12 0.35
C THR A 56 16.29 -48.00 0.13
N ARG A 57 17.33 -47.84 0.98
CA ARG A 57 18.54 -48.67 0.96
C ARG A 57 18.40 -49.86 1.90
N SER A 58 17.90 -50.97 1.35
CA SER A 58 18.06 -52.32 1.94
C SER A 58 18.63 -53.25 0.85
N ASN A 59 18.66 -54.58 1.09
CA ASN A 59 19.32 -55.58 0.22
C ASN A 59 18.98 -55.50 -1.28
N GLN A 60 17.86 -54.86 -1.66
CA GLN A 60 17.58 -54.41 -3.02
C GLN A 60 17.27 -52.90 -3.02
N LYS A 61 17.92 -52.14 -3.91
CA LYS A 61 17.62 -50.72 -4.13
C LYS A 61 16.23 -50.59 -4.75
N SER A 62 15.33 -49.90 -4.06
CA SER A 62 14.03 -49.50 -4.59
C SER A 62 13.92 -47.98 -4.64
N PHE A 63 13.39 -47.47 -5.74
CA PHE A 63 13.15 -46.04 -5.97
C PHE A 63 11.65 -45.81 -6.09
N GLY A 64 11.07 -45.04 -5.16
CA GLY A 64 9.69 -44.58 -5.22
C GLY A 64 9.64 -43.14 -5.74
N LEU A 65 8.95 -42.92 -6.86
CA LEU A 65 8.66 -41.57 -7.37
C LEU A 65 7.20 -41.24 -7.07
N ASN A 66 6.96 -40.18 -6.28
CA ASN A 66 5.63 -39.69 -5.96
C ASN A 66 5.46 -38.25 -6.47
N TYR A 67 4.49 -38.06 -7.36
CA TYR A 67 4.12 -36.77 -7.94
C TYR A 67 2.90 -36.23 -7.20
N GLN A 68 3.04 -35.07 -6.55
CA GLN A 68 1.96 -34.43 -5.81
C GLN A 68 1.77 -33.00 -6.28
N LYS A 69 0.54 -32.59 -6.57
CA LYS A 69 0.20 -31.20 -6.86
C LYS A 69 -0.30 -30.55 -5.58
N THR A 70 0.42 -29.55 -5.08
CA THR A 70 0.05 -28.83 -3.86
C THR A 70 -0.18 -27.36 -4.19
N GLY A 71 -1.25 -26.77 -3.67
CA GLY A 71 -1.48 -25.33 -3.76
C GLY A 71 -0.73 -24.58 -2.67
N LYS A 72 0.16 -23.65 -3.06
CA LYS A 72 0.84 -22.72 -2.14
C LYS A 72 0.30 -21.31 -2.36
N GLU A 73 0.20 -20.50 -1.33
CA GLU A 73 -0.11 -19.06 -1.50
C GLU A 73 0.96 -18.39 -2.37
N LEU A 74 0.52 -17.54 -3.31
CA LEU A 74 1.42 -16.80 -4.22
C LEU A 74 2.41 -15.94 -3.42
N MET A 75 1.92 -15.30 -2.37
CA MET A 75 2.72 -14.54 -1.42
C MET A 75 2.17 -14.80 -0.03
N SER A 76 3.02 -15.33 0.84
CA SER A 76 2.65 -15.59 2.23
C SER A 76 2.47 -14.27 3.01
N GLN A 77 1.74 -14.33 4.12
CA GLN A 77 1.51 -13.16 4.97
C GLN A 77 2.84 -12.55 5.48
N ASP A 78 3.84 -13.39 5.76
CA ASP A 78 5.18 -12.94 6.15
C ASP A 78 5.89 -12.21 5.01
N GLU A 79 5.82 -12.73 3.77
CA GLU A 79 6.40 -12.09 2.59
C GLU A 79 5.74 -10.73 2.27
N ILE A 80 4.42 -10.61 2.45
CA ILE A 80 3.69 -9.34 2.29
C ILE A 80 4.09 -8.34 3.39
N THR A 81 4.30 -8.82 4.62
CA THR A 81 4.66 -7.96 5.76
C THR A 81 6.10 -7.43 5.67
N VAL A 82 7.01 -8.21 5.08
CA VAL A 82 8.42 -7.86 4.88
C VAL A 82 8.67 -7.21 3.51
N MET A 83 7.61 -6.88 2.77
CA MET A 83 7.72 -6.22 1.47
C MET A 83 8.52 -4.91 1.57
N ASP A 84 9.41 -4.71 0.60
CA ASP A 84 10.27 -3.53 0.57
C ASP A 84 9.45 -2.22 0.54
N GLY A 85 9.94 -1.22 1.26
CA GLY A 85 9.31 0.09 1.37
C GLY A 85 9.25 0.84 0.03
N GLY A 86 9.97 0.40 -1.00
CA GLY A 86 9.87 0.90 -2.37
C GLY A 86 8.78 0.24 -3.22
N LYS A 87 8.12 -0.82 -2.75
CA LYS A 87 7.14 -1.60 -3.53
C LYS A 87 5.73 -1.46 -2.99
N CYS A 88 4.76 -1.75 -3.85
CA CYS A 88 3.34 -1.73 -3.54
C CYS A 88 2.61 -2.84 -4.29
N ILE A 89 1.53 -3.35 -3.71
CA ILE A 89 0.64 -4.29 -4.39
C ILE A 89 -0.58 -3.48 -4.82
N TYR A 90 -0.84 -3.48 -6.13
CA TYR A 90 -1.98 -2.78 -6.70
C TYR A 90 -2.98 -3.79 -7.23
N GLN A 91 -4.22 -3.61 -6.80
CA GLN A 91 -5.36 -4.36 -7.29
C GLN A 91 -6.29 -3.40 -8.02
N LEU A 92 -6.62 -3.74 -9.25
CA LEU A 92 -7.62 -3.06 -10.05
C LEU A 92 -8.70 -4.06 -10.44
N ARG A 93 -9.96 -3.61 -10.44
CA ARG A 93 -11.10 -4.43 -10.86
C ARG A 93 -10.87 -5.01 -12.26
N GLY A 94 -11.02 -6.33 -12.37
CA GLY A 94 -10.92 -7.05 -13.65
C GLY A 94 -9.51 -7.52 -14.02
N VAL A 95 -8.48 -7.19 -13.25
CA VAL A 95 -7.12 -7.73 -13.43
C VAL A 95 -6.63 -8.44 -12.17
N ARG A 96 -5.69 -9.37 -12.34
CA ARG A 96 -5.01 -9.97 -11.19
C ARG A 96 -4.19 -8.89 -10.49
N PRO A 97 -4.14 -8.87 -9.13
CA PRO A 97 -3.28 -7.95 -8.42
C PRO A 97 -1.83 -8.17 -8.85
N PHE A 98 -1.07 -7.08 -8.92
CA PHE A 98 0.33 -7.12 -9.33
C PHE A 98 1.21 -6.29 -8.40
N LEU A 99 2.45 -6.72 -8.29
CA LEU A 99 3.49 -6.00 -7.58
C LEU A 99 4.02 -4.88 -8.48
N SER A 100 3.98 -3.65 -7.99
CA SER A 100 4.48 -2.46 -8.65
C SER A 100 5.49 -1.75 -7.74
N ASP A 101 6.37 -0.94 -8.32
CA ASP A 101 7.20 -0.02 -7.57
C ASP A 101 6.41 1.25 -7.23
N LYS A 102 6.78 1.90 -6.12
CA LYS A 102 6.23 3.20 -5.72
C LYS A 102 6.61 4.26 -6.76
N PHE A 103 5.75 5.26 -6.87
CA PHE A 103 5.96 6.35 -7.80
C PHE A 103 7.24 7.13 -7.45
N ASP A 104 8.12 7.28 -8.44
CA ASP A 104 9.36 8.05 -8.31
C ASP A 104 9.04 9.55 -8.27
N ILE A 105 9.21 10.15 -7.10
CA ILE A 105 8.92 11.57 -6.83
C ILE A 105 9.67 12.51 -7.78
N THR A 106 10.85 12.11 -8.25
CA THR A 106 11.71 12.94 -9.13
C THR A 106 11.09 13.18 -10.51
N LYS A 107 10.19 12.28 -10.94
CA LYS A 107 9.50 12.37 -12.25
C LYS A 107 8.25 13.23 -12.20
N HIS A 108 7.83 13.67 -11.01
CA HIS A 108 6.64 14.50 -10.87
C HIS A 108 6.90 15.92 -11.39
N LYS A 109 5.97 16.49 -12.16
CA LYS A 109 6.09 17.86 -12.72
C LYS A 109 6.35 18.93 -11.65
N ASN A 110 5.81 18.72 -10.45
CA ASN A 110 5.95 19.64 -9.32
C ASN A 110 7.07 19.24 -8.34
N TYR A 111 7.96 18.32 -8.70
CA TYR A 111 9.08 17.90 -7.83
C TYR A 111 9.96 19.08 -7.40
N LYS A 112 10.08 20.12 -8.23
CA LYS A 112 10.80 21.36 -7.95
C LYS A 112 10.28 22.15 -6.73
N LEU A 113 9.06 21.85 -6.27
CA LEU A 113 8.42 22.48 -5.11
C LEU A 113 8.58 21.65 -3.83
N LEU A 114 9.19 20.46 -3.90
CA LEU A 114 9.49 19.68 -2.70
C LEU A 114 10.79 20.16 -2.04
N GLU A 115 10.84 19.96 -0.72
CA GLU A 115 12.06 20.13 0.09
C GLU A 115 13.23 19.29 -0.45
N ASP A 116 12.92 18.10 -0.97
CA ASP A 116 13.88 17.15 -1.55
C ASP A 116 14.65 17.72 -2.76
N TYR A 117 14.10 18.75 -3.42
CA TYR A 117 14.77 19.48 -4.50
C TYR A 117 15.51 20.73 -3.99
N ASP A 118 14.91 21.49 -3.07
CA ASP A 118 15.53 22.66 -2.43
C ASP A 118 15.03 22.81 -0.99
N LYS A 119 15.95 22.86 -0.02
CA LYS A 119 15.66 23.04 1.42
C LYS A 119 14.84 24.30 1.74
N ARG A 120 14.79 25.25 0.80
CA ARG A 120 13.98 26.47 0.90
C ARG A 120 12.47 26.23 0.73
N ASN A 121 12.08 25.07 0.21
CA ASN A 121 10.68 24.67 0.06
C ASN A 121 10.13 23.94 1.29
N LEU A 122 10.89 23.89 2.39
CA LEU A 122 10.44 23.29 3.65
C LEU A 122 9.14 23.97 4.09
N PHE A 123 8.05 23.22 4.08
CA PHE A 123 6.77 23.72 4.54
C PHE A 123 6.70 23.60 6.05
N ASP A 124 6.99 24.71 6.74
CA ASP A 124 6.84 24.81 8.18
C ASP A 124 5.36 24.99 8.54
N VAL A 125 4.78 23.96 9.15
CA VAL A 125 3.37 23.93 9.55
C VAL A 125 3.08 24.94 10.67
N GLU A 126 4.03 25.20 11.57
CA GLU A 126 3.87 26.14 12.68
C GLU A 126 3.87 27.57 12.19
N GLU A 127 4.77 27.91 11.25
CA GLU A 127 4.79 29.23 10.61
C GLU A 127 3.50 29.47 9.79
N TYR A 128 3.03 28.45 9.07
CA TYR A 128 1.81 28.53 8.27
C TYR A 128 0.56 28.75 9.12
N LEU A 129 0.41 28.03 10.24
CA LEU A 129 -0.71 28.20 11.16
C LEU A 129 -0.68 29.58 11.82
N THR A 130 0.50 30.07 12.20
CA THR A 130 0.68 31.40 12.82
C THR A 130 0.39 32.54 11.84
N ASN A 131 0.67 32.35 10.55
CA ASN A 131 0.38 33.34 9.49
C ASN A 131 -1.05 33.23 8.92
N ARG A 132 -1.82 32.18 9.27
CA ARG A 132 -3.18 31.99 8.74
C ARG A 132 -4.17 33.05 9.24
N ASP A 133 -3.95 33.58 10.45
CA ASP A 133 -4.74 34.66 11.03
C ASP A 133 -4.21 36.07 10.67
N LYS A 134 -3.05 36.16 10.01
CA LYS A 134 -2.49 37.43 9.54
C LYS A 134 -2.91 37.68 8.10
N VAL A 135 -3.86 38.60 7.91
CA VAL A 135 -4.23 39.09 6.58
C VAL A 135 -2.98 39.69 5.91
N LYS A 136 -2.48 39.06 4.85
CA LYS A 136 -1.41 39.61 4.03
C LYS A 136 -1.97 40.76 3.19
N LEU A 137 -2.01 41.96 3.75
CA LEU A 137 -2.34 43.19 3.04
C LEU A 137 -1.17 43.57 2.12
N HIS A 138 -1.35 43.38 0.81
CA HIS A 138 -0.45 43.96 -0.19
C HIS A 138 -0.70 45.49 -0.30
N SER A 139 0.31 46.27 -0.72
CA SER A 139 0.22 47.75 -0.82
C SER A 139 -0.90 48.26 -1.74
N SER A 140 -1.54 47.40 -2.53
CA SER A 140 -2.62 47.72 -3.46
C SER A 140 -4.04 47.56 -2.88
N TYR A 141 -4.21 47.09 -1.65
CA TYR A 141 -5.54 46.90 -1.07
C TYR A 141 -6.09 48.19 -0.46
N LYS A 142 -7.21 48.69 -0.99
CA LYS A 142 -8.00 49.75 -0.36
C LYS A 142 -8.89 49.15 0.73
N ILE A 143 -8.63 49.52 1.98
CA ILE A 143 -9.45 49.17 3.14
C ILE A 143 -10.62 50.14 3.19
N ASN A 144 -11.83 49.67 2.89
CA ASN A 144 -13.06 50.43 3.17
C ASN A 144 -13.57 50.05 4.55
N ARG A 145 -13.52 50.98 5.51
CA ARG A 145 -14.18 50.80 6.80
C ARG A 145 -15.67 51.09 6.62
N LEU A 146 -16.52 50.07 6.79
CA LEU A 146 -17.94 50.29 7.05
C LEU A 146 -18.08 50.66 8.54
N ASN A 147 -18.55 51.88 8.80
CA ASN A 147 -19.01 52.27 10.13
C ASN A 147 -20.46 51.74 10.28
N ILE A 148 -20.66 50.84 11.23
CA ILE A 148 -21.98 50.51 11.80
C ILE A 148 -22.12 51.31 13.08
#